data_AF-A0A848SMH2-F1
#
_entry.id   AF-A0A848SMH2-F1
#
_cell.length_a   1.000
_cell.length_b   1.000
_cell.length_c   1.000
_cell.angle_alpha   90.00
_cell.angle_beta   90.00
_cell.angle_gamma   90.00
#
_symmetry.space_group_name_H-M   'P 1'
#
loop_
_entity.id
_entity.type
_entity.pdbx_description
1 polymer ?
#
loop_
_entity_poly.entity_id
_entity_poly.type
_entity_poly.pdbx_seq_one_letter_code
_entity_poly.pdbx_strand_id
1 'polypeptide(L)'
;MPIYRALAPESHARMAVSQDTEIVIEGFPRSANTFAVVAFTQAQGARQIRIAHHLHAEAQVLAGVERKLPVIVLIRQPEDAIRSLKIAFPDQDENRMLRLYLRFYRAVERVRDHVVIAEFTRTTSNFGSILRQVNEKFGTDFAMFENSETS
;
A
#
# COMPACT_ATOMS: atom_id res chain seq x y z
N MET A 1 -15.62 -9.85 4.48
CA MET A 1 -15.45 -8.69 3.58
C MET A 1 -16.72 -7.92 3.12
N PRO A 2 -18.00 -8.31 3.38
CA PRO A 2 -19.14 -7.51 2.87
C PRO A 2 -19.46 -6.22 3.65
N ILE A 3 -19.29 -6.20 4.97
CA ILE A 3 -19.83 -5.12 5.82
C ILE A 3 -19.06 -3.78 5.66
N TYR A 4 -17.74 -3.83 5.45
CA TYR A 4 -16.93 -2.62 5.37
C TYR A 4 -17.27 -1.76 4.13
N ARG A 5 -17.60 -2.39 2.99
CA ARG A 5 -17.98 -1.68 1.76
C ARG A 5 -19.33 -0.98 1.86
N ALA A 6 -20.25 -1.52 2.67
CA ALA A 6 -21.61 -0.98 2.82
C ALA A 6 -21.66 0.28 3.71
N LEU A 7 -20.65 0.51 4.55
CA LEU A 7 -20.64 1.58 5.56
C LEU A 7 -19.59 2.67 5.29
N ALA A 8 -18.74 2.49 4.28
CA ALA A 8 -17.70 3.44 3.93
C ALA A 8 -18.24 4.55 3.01
N PRO A 9 -17.83 5.82 3.17
CA PRO A 9 -18.10 6.88 2.20
C PRO A 9 -17.73 6.43 0.78
N GLU A 10 -18.45 6.92 -0.24
CA GLU A 10 -18.33 6.45 -1.63
C GLU A 10 -16.88 6.50 -2.17
N SER A 11 -16.09 7.50 -1.73
CA SER A 11 -14.65 7.61 -2.01
C SER A 11 -13.83 6.45 -1.43
N HIS A 12 -14.12 6.02 -0.20
CA HIS A 12 -13.47 4.89 0.46
C HIS A 12 -13.96 3.53 -0.07
N ALA A 13 -15.20 3.44 -0.54
CA ALA A 13 -15.71 2.22 -1.17
C ALA A 13 -14.96 1.90 -2.47
N ARG A 14 -14.51 2.93 -3.22
CA ARG A 14 -13.62 2.74 -4.38
C ARG A 14 -12.20 2.36 -3.98
N MET A 15 -11.76 2.68 -2.77
CA MET A 15 -10.41 2.36 -2.29
C MET A 15 -10.28 0.92 -1.75
N ALA A 16 -11.42 0.25 -1.51
CA ALA A 16 -11.49 -1.10 -1.01
C ALA A 16 -11.25 -2.17 -2.10
N VAL A 17 -10.68 -3.32 -1.71
CA VAL A 17 -10.56 -4.50 -2.59
C VAL A 17 -11.95 -4.95 -3.07
N SER A 18 -12.17 -4.90 -4.38
CA SER A 18 -13.39 -5.33 -5.08
C SER A 18 -13.06 -6.37 -6.17
N GLN A 19 -14.08 -6.82 -6.92
CA GLN A 19 -13.93 -7.87 -7.94
C GLN A 19 -13.07 -7.43 -9.13
N ASP A 20 -13.09 -6.13 -9.41
CA ASP A 20 -12.32 -5.46 -10.46
C ASP A 20 -10.92 -5.06 -10.01
N THR A 21 -10.54 -5.24 -8.73
CA THR A 21 -9.20 -4.88 -8.24
C THR A 21 -8.13 -5.72 -8.91
N GLU A 22 -7.12 -5.05 -9.47
CA GLU A 22 -5.98 -5.68 -10.14
C GLU A 22 -4.72 -5.66 -9.29
N ILE A 23 -4.61 -4.74 -8.33
CA ILE A 23 -3.46 -4.64 -7.41
C ILE A 23 -3.87 -3.99 -6.09
N VAL A 24 -3.25 -4.45 -4.99
CA VAL A 24 -3.35 -3.81 -3.67
C VAL A 24 -2.05 -3.10 -3.36
N ILE A 25 -2.11 -1.82 -3.00
CA ILE A 25 -0.96 -1.03 -2.53
C ILE A 25 -1.33 -0.45 -1.17
N GLU A 26 -0.76 -1.00 -0.10
CA GLU A 26 -1.11 -0.62 1.26
C GLU A 26 0.08 -0.57 2.19
N GLY A 27 -0.08 0.15 3.29
CA GLY A 27 0.94 0.30 4.31
C GLY A 27 0.39 1.14 5.45
N PHE A 28 1.07 1.09 6.60
CA PHE A 28 0.73 2.01 7.69
C PHE A 28 0.85 3.46 7.19
N PRO A 29 0.02 4.41 7.69
CA PRO A 29 0.09 5.80 7.28
C PRO A 29 1.51 6.35 7.31
N ARG A 30 1.81 7.28 6.39
CA ARG A 30 3.14 7.93 6.27
C ARG A 30 4.28 7.01 5.81
N SER A 31 3.96 5.85 5.25
CA SER A 31 4.90 4.91 4.63
C SER A 31 4.90 4.98 3.10
N ALA A 32 4.90 6.18 2.51
CA ALA A 32 4.91 6.42 1.05
C ALA A 32 3.67 5.90 0.26
N ASN A 33 2.53 5.66 0.93
CA ASN A 33 1.29 5.20 0.27
C ASN A 33 0.87 6.06 -0.93
N THR A 34 0.77 7.38 -0.74
CA THR A 34 0.34 8.30 -1.80
C THR A 34 1.35 8.32 -2.95
N PHE A 35 2.65 8.34 -2.65
CA PHE A 35 3.69 8.29 -3.65
C PHE A 35 3.55 7.02 -4.51
N ALA A 36 3.45 5.85 -3.89
CA ALA A 36 3.38 4.57 -4.60
C ALA A 36 2.17 4.48 -5.53
N VAL A 37 0.99 4.92 -5.07
CA VAL A 37 -0.23 4.91 -5.89
C VAL A 37 -0.13 5.87 -7.07
N VAL A 38 0.42 7.07 -6.86
CA VAL A 38 0.62 8.06 -7.93
C VAL A 38 1.67 7.59 -8.93
N ALA A 39 2.84 7.14 -8.45
CA ALA A 39 3.91 6.62 -9.29
C ALA A 39 3.46 5.41 -10.12
N PHE A 40 2.74 4.47 -9.49
CA PHE A 40 2.16 3.33 -10.20
C PHE A 40 1.17 3.79 -11.28
N THR A 41 0.19 4.62 -10.93
CA THR A 41 -0.80 5.15 -11.88
C THR A 41 -0.13 5.87 -13.06
N GLN A 42 0.88 6.70 -12.79
CA GLN A 42 1.64 7.41 -13.81
C GLN A 42 2.37 6.43 -14.74
N ALA A 43 2.99 5.39 -14.19
CA ALA A 43 3.67 4.37 -15.00
C ALA A 43 2.69 3.65 -15.94
N GLN A 44 1.44 3.43 -15.53
CA GLN A 44 0.43 2.76 -16.37
C GLN A 44 -0.13 3.67 -17.48
N GLY A 45 0.12 4.98 -17.43
CA GLY A 45 -0.31 5.92 -18.47
C GLY A 45 -1.82 5.92 -18.70
N ALA A 46 -2.26 5.62 -19.92
CA ALA A 46 -3.68 5.56 -20.27
C ALA A 46 -4.39 4.28 -19.77
N ARG A 47 -3.65 3.25 -19.35
CA ARG A 47 -4.23 2.01 -18.82
C ARG A 47 -4.81 2.29 -17.43
N GLN A 48 -6.13 2.28 -17.32
CA GLN A 48 -6.80 2.41 -16.03
C GLN A 48 -6.69 1.10 -15.25
N ILE A 49 -5.79 1.07 -14.26
CA ILE A 49 -5.70 -0.05 -13.33
C ILE A 49 -6.55 0.21 -12.10
N ARG A 50 -7.32 -0.79 -11.69
CA ARG A 50 -8.09 -0.69 -10.44
C ARG A 50 -7.23 -1.03 -9.23
N ILE A 51 -6.84 0.00 -8.49
CA ILE A 51 -6.00 -0.12 -7.29
C ILE A 51 -6.87 -0.11 -6.02
N ALA A 52 -6.62 -1.03 -5.10
CA ALA A 52 -7.10 -0.93 -3.72
C ALA A 52 -5.99 -0.35 -2.82
N HIS A 53 -6.28 0.73 -2.09
CA HIS A 53 -5.29 1.51 -1.33
C HIS A 53 -5.93 2.39 -0.23
N HIS A 54 -5.13 3.13 0.54
CA HIS A 54 -5.55 4.26 1.43
C HIS A 54 -6.58 3.97 2.53
N LEU A 55 -6.96 2.73 2.77
CA LEU A 55 -7.73 2.37 3.96
C LEU A 55 -6.82 2.09 5.17
N HIS A 56 -5.52 1.87 4.92
CA HIS A 56 -4.52 1.60 5.96
C HIS A 56 -4.91 0.42 6.87
N ALA A 57 -5.66 -0.51 6.30
CA ALA A 57 -6.26 -1.62 6.99
C ALA A 57 -5.59 -2.92 6.55
N GLU A 58 -5.16 -3.73 7.52
CA GLU A 58 -4.59 -5.05 7.27
C GLU A 58 -5.53 -5.95 6.48
N ALA A 59 -6.85 -5.73 6.63
CA ALA A 59 -7.89 -6.43 5.88
C ALA A 59 -7.72 -6.30 4.36
N GLN A 60 -7.25 -5.16 3.84
CA GLN A 60 -6.99 -4.99 2.40
C GLN A 60 -5.90 -5.95 1.91
N VAL A 61 -4.80 -6.05 2.66
CA VAL A 61 -3.67 -6.93 2.35
C VAL A 61 -4.14 -8.38 2.36
N LEU A 62 -4.86 -8.79 3.42
CA LEU A 62 -5.36 -10.15 3.54
C LEU A 62 -6.35 -10.52 2.43
N ALA A 63 -7.28 -9.62 2.06
CA ALA A 63 -8.17 -9.86 0.93
C ALA A 63 -7.43 -9.93 -0.42
N GLY A 64 -6.40 -9.12 -0.62
CA GLY A 64 -5.57 -9.19 -1.82
C GLY A 64 -4.89 -10.54 -1.95
N VAL A 65 -4.27 -11.01 -0.87
CA VAL A 65 -3.62 -12.33 -0.80
C VAL A 65 -4.62 -13.47 -1.01
N GLU A 66 -5.78 -13.44 -0.35
CA GLU A 66 -6.84 -14.45 -0.52
C GLU A 66 -7.31 -14.56 -1.98
N ARG A 67 -7.38 -13.42 -2.68
CA ARG A 67 -7.74 -13.35 -4.11
C ARG A 67 -6.58 -13.61 -5.06
N LYS A 68 -5.38 -13.90 -4.56
CA LYS A 68 -4.14 -14.07 -5.34
C LYS A 68 -3.81 -12.87 -6.23
N LEU A 69 -4.19 -11.67 -5.78
CA LEU A 69 -3.84 -10.44 -6.46
C LEU A 69 -2.37 -10.08 -6.19
N PRO A 70 -1.72 -9.31 -7.08
CA PRO A 70 -0.51 -8.57 -6.74
C PRO A 70 -0.74 -7.69 -5.51
N VAL A 71 0.12 -7.80 -4.51
CA VAL A 71 0.06 -7.01 -3.28
C VAL A 71 1.42 -6.40 -2.97
N ILE A 72 1.46 -5.07 -2.87
CA ILE A 72 2.60 -4.30 -2.38
C ILE A 72 2.28 -3.82 -0.97
N VAL A 73 3.13 -4.21 -0.01
CA VAL A 73 3.07 -3.69 1.36
C VAL A 73 4.23 -2.72 1.59
N LEU A 74 3.88 -1.46 1.82
CA LEU A 74 4.83 -0.40 2.10
C LEU A 74 5.18 -0.36 3.58
N ILE A 75 6.46 -0.26 3.90
CA ILE A 75 6.95 -0.21 5.28
C ILE A 75 7.95 0.91 5.49
N ARG A 76 7.86 1.57 6.64
CA ARG A 76 8.77 2.61 7.09
C ARG A 76 9.17 2.35 8.54
N GLN A 77 10.34 2.83 8.94
CA GLN A 77 10.74 2.83 10.35
C GLN A 77 9.61 3.42 11.23
N PRO A 78 9.24 2.75 12.34
CA PRO A 78 8.07 3.10 13.12
C PRO A 78 8.18 4.52 13.69
N GLU A 79 9.36 4.91 14.18
CA GLU A 79 9.62 6.25 14.72
C GLU A 79 9.31 7.35 13.71
N ASP A 80 9.80 7.21 12.47
CA ASP A 80 9.57 8.19 11.41
C ASP A 80 8.10 8.25 10.97
N ALA A 81 7.46 7.08 10.83
CA ALA A 81 6.07 7.00 10.41
C ALA A 81 5.14 7.62 11.46
N ILE A 82 5.33 7.26 12.73
CA ILE A 82 4.52 7.75 13.86
C ILE A 82 4.79 9.23 14.09
N ARG A 83 6.05 9.69 14.08
CA ARG A 83 6.37 11.13 14.19
C ARG A 83 5.72 11.94 13.08
N SER A 84 5.81 11.48 11.83
CA SER A 84 5.14 12.15 10.71
C SER A 84 3.62 12.15 10.85
N LEU A 85 3.04 11.07 11.41
CA LEU A 85 1.60 10.95 11.63
C LEU A 85 1.13 11.88 12.74
N LYS A 86 1.92 12.00 13.81
CA LYS A 86 1.68 12.89 14.95
C LYS A 86 1.65 14.36 14.57
N ILE A 87 2.48 14.78 13.61
CA ILE A 87 2.40 16.15 13.05
C ILE A 87 1.04 16.41 12.39
N ALA A 88 0.50 15.43 11.67
CA ALA A 88 -0.80 15.56 11.00
C ALA A 88 -1.99 15.41 11.97
N PHE A 89 -1.81 14.66 13.06
CA PHE A 89 -2.84 14.37 14.06
C PHE A 89 -2.27 14.58 15.49
N PRO A 90 -2.07 15.83 15.91
CA PRO A 90 -1.39 16.15 17.16
C PRO A 90 -2.09 15.62 18.41
N ASP A 91 -3.43 15.49 18.38
CA ASP A 91 -4.21 15.04 19.54
C ASP A 91 -4.26 13.52 19.72
N GLN A 92 -3.71 12.75 18.77
CA GLN A 92 -3.78 11.29 18.83
C GLN A 92 -2.69 10.69 19.73
N ASP A 93 -3.06 9.71 20.55
CA ASP A 93 -2.14 8.99 21.45
C ASP A 93 -1.09 8.20 20.65
N GLU A 94 0.20 8.44 20.95
CA GLU A 94 1.32 7.78 20.26
C GLU A 94 1.35 6.27 20.55
N ASN A 95 1.00 5.85 21.77
CA ASN A 95 0.92 4.43 22.09
C ASN A 95 -0.17 3.73 21.26
N ARG A 96 -1.29 4.40 21.00
CA ARG A 96 -2.33 3.93 20.09
C ARG A 96 -1.81 3.81 18.67
N MET A 97 -1.07 4.81 18.16
CA MET A 97 -0.45 4.74 16.84
C MET A 97 0.51 3.56 16.73
N LEU A 98 1.36 3.34 17.74
CA LEU A 98 2.30 2.22 17.79
C LEU A 98 1.57 0.87 17.83
N ARG A 99 0.50 0.74 18.63
CA ARG A 99 -0.34 -0.47 18.65
C ARG A 99 -0.94 -0.76 17.28
N LEU A 100 -1.43 0.26 16.57
CA LEU A 100 -1.97 0.11 15.22
C LEU A 100 -0.89 -0.29 14.21
N TYR A 101 0.30 0.32 14.29
CA TYR A 101 1.46 -0.06 13.48
C TYR A 101 1.80 -1.55 13.66
N LEU A 102 1.97 -1.97 14.92
CA LEU A 102 2.28 -3.36 15.25
C LEU A 102 1.17 -4.32 14.80
N ARG A 103 -0.10 -3.94 14.97
CA ARG A 103 -1.24 -4.75 14.52
C ARG A 103 -1.20 -4.97 13.00
N PHE A 104 -0.98 -3.90 12.24
CA PHE A 104 -0.91 -3.95 10.79
C PHE A 104 0.22 -4.87 10.31
N TYR A 105 1.46 -4.63 10.76
CA TYR A 105 2.60 -5.41 10.26
C TYR A 105 2.68 -6.84 10.81
N ARG A 106 2.13 -7.13 12.00
CA ARG A 106 1.95 -8.52 12.47
C ARG A 106 0.97 -9.31 11.61
N ALA A 107 -0.05 -8.67 11.05
CA ALA A 107 -0.95 -9.33 10.11
C ALA A 107 -0.24 -9.60 8.78
N VAL A 108 0.53 -8.63 8.28
CA VAL A 108 1.36 -8.77 7.06
C VAL A 108 2.39 -9.88 7.21
N GLU A 109 3.05 -9.97 8.36
CA GLU A 109 4.10 -10.96 8.64
C GLU A 109 3.61 -12.40 8.40
N ARG A 110 2.34 -12.69 8.72
CA ARG A 110 1.72 -14.02 8.50
C ARG A 110 1.53 -14.38 7.03
N VAL A 111 1.54 -13.40 6.14
CA VAL A 111 1.35 -13.55 4.69
C VAL A 111 2.53 -13.00 3.88
N ARG A 112 3.70 -12.82 4.54
CA ARG A 112 4.88 -12.16 3.95
C ARG A 112 5.34 -12.78 2.63
N ASP A 113 5.19 -14.09 2.47
CA ASP A 113 5.64 -14.81 1.28
C ASP A 113 4.67 -14.64 0.09
N HIS A 114 3.49 -14.05 0.32
CA HIS A 114 2.47 -13.79 -0.70
C HIS A 114 2.38 -12.32 -1.10
N VAL A 115 3.27 -11.47 -0.58
CA VAL A 115 3.29 -10.03 -0.88
C VAL A 115 4.69 -9.58 -1.31
N VAL A 116 4.80 -8.39 -1.88
CA VAL A 116 6.07 -7.66 -2.04
C VAL A 116 6.16 -6.62 -0.94
N ILE A 117 7.16 -6.74 -0.07
CA ILE A 117 7.45 -5.73 0.96
C ILE A 117 8.37 -4.67 0.35
N ALA A 118 7.97 -3.41 0.45
CA ALA A 118 8.68 -2.28 -0.12
C ALA A 118 9.02 -1.25 0.97
N GLU A 119 10.31 -1.07 1.22
CA GLU A 119 10.81 -0.09 2.18
C GLU A 119 10.66 1.33 1.66
N PHE A 120 10.31 2.26 2.55
CA PHE A 120 10.05 3.67 2.25
C PHE A 120 11.09 4.30 1.33
N THR A 121 12.37 4.17 1.67
CA THR A 121 13.47 4.78 0.89
C THR A 121 13.48 4.24 -0.54
N ARG A 122 13.41 2.91 -0.70
CA ARG A 122 13.36 2.26 -2.01
C ARG A 122 12.09 2.64 -2.77
N THR A 123 10.94 2.74 -2.09
CA THR A 123 9.70 3.22 -2.70
C THR A 123 9.87 4.61 -3.28
N THR A 124 10.51 5.53 -2.58
CA THR A 124 10.67 6.92 -3.05
C THR A 124 11.80 7.12 -4.05
N SER A 125 12.86 6.31 -4.00
CA SER A 125 14.06 6.51 -4.84
C SER A 125 14.13 5.59 -6.06
N ASN A 126 13.51 4.40 -6.00
CA ASN A 126 13.60 3.39 -7.05
C ASN A 126 12.35 2.51 -7.07
N PHE A 127 11.21 3.13 -7.38
CA PHE A 127 9.92 2.44 -7.44
C PHE A 127 9.85 1.43 -8.58
N GLY A 128 10.54 1.70 -9.71
CA GLY A 128 10.64 0.76 -10.83
C GLY A 128 11.19 -0.62 -10.41
N SER A 129 12.15 -0.67 -9.48
CA SER A 129 12.65 -1.94 -8.96
C SER A 129 11.59 -2.75 -8.20
N ILE A 130 10.63 -2.08 -7.54
CA ILE A 130 9.53 -2.73 -6.83
C ILE A 130 8.54 -3.30 -7.85
N LEU A 131 8.21 -2.55 -8.90
CA LEU A 131 7.32 -3.02 -9.97
C LEU A 131 7.90 -4.21 -10.72
N ARG A 132 9.22 -4.23 -10.95
CA ARG A 132 9.92 -5.41 -11.50
C ARG A 132 9.70 -6.65 -10.62
N GLN A 133 9.91 -6.50 -9.31
CA GLN A 133 9.72 -7.59 -8.35
C GLN A 133 8.26 -8.07 -8.30
N VAL A 134 7.29 -7.16 -8.45
CA VAL A 134 5.86 -7.50 -8.53
C VAL A 134 5.58 -8.32 -9.79
N ASN A 135 6.06 -7.86 -10.95
CA ASN A 135 5.89 -8.58 -12.21
C ASN A 135 6.50 -9.98 -12.17
N GLU A 136 7.72 -10.11 -11.64
CA GLU A 136 8.38 -11.40 -11.46
C GLU A 136 7.61 -12.33 -10.50
N LYS A 137 7.13 -11.81 -9.37
CA LYS A 137 6.46 -12.62 -8.35
C LYS A 137 5.05 -13.06 -8.75
N PHE A 138 4.30 -12.21 -9.43
CA PHE A 138 2.88 -12.42 -9.72
C PHE A 138 2.60 -12.74 -11.19
N GLY A 139 3.62 -12.71 -12.06
CA GLY A 139 3.45 -12.93 -13.50
C GLY A 139 2.67 -11.80 -14.19
N THR A 140 2.75 -10.58 -13.67
CA THR A 140 2.09 -9.40 -14.24
C THR A 140 2.98 -8.67 -15.24
N ASP A 141 2.37 -7.76 -15.99
CA ASP A 141 3.01 -6.98 -17.06
C ASP A 141 2.93 -5.46 -16.81
N PHE A 142 2.87 -5.04 -15.55
CA PHE A 142 2.75 -3.61 -15.21
C PHE A 142 3.93 -2.82 -15.79
N ALA A 143 3.64 -1.63 -16.33
CA ALA A 143 4.66 -0.75 -16.85
C ALA A 143 5.59 -0.26 -15.73
N MET A 144 6.88 -0.11 -16.04
CA MET A 144 7.89 0.33 -15.07
C MET A 144 7.80 1.84 -14.82
N PHE A 145 8.08 2.24 -13.58
CA PHE A 145 8.20 3.65 -13.22
C PHE A 145 9.66 4.09 -13.30
N GLU A 146 9.92 5.17 -14.02
CA GLU A 146 11.20 5.86 -14.03
C GLU A 146 11.17 6.97 -12.99
N ASN A 147 11.96 6.82 -11.92
CA ASN A 147 12.18 7.91 -10.99
C ASN A 147 12.98 8.99 -11.71
N SER A 148 12.49 10.23 -11.72
CA SER A 148 13.27 11.37 -12.21
C SER A 148 14.55 11.50 -11.37
N GLU A 149 15.71 11.56 -12.00
CA GLU A 149 16.94 11.94 -11.32
C GLU A 149 16.70 13.29 -10.63
N THR A 150 16.96 13.35 -9.33
CA THR A 150 16.90 14.62 -8.61
C THR A 150 18.07 15.46 -9.12
N SER A 151 17.76 16.47 -9.95
CA SER A 151 18.71 17.53 -10.33
C SER A 151 19.14 18.34 -9.11
#